data_AF-A0A813BBV9-F1
#
_entry.id   AF-A0A813BBV9-F1
#
_cell.length_a   1.000
_cell.length_b   1.000
_cell.length_c   1.000
_cell.angle_alpha   90.00
_cell.angle_beta   90.00
_cell.angle_gamma   90.00
#
_symmetry.space_group_name_H-M   'P 1'
#
loop_
_entity.id
_entity.type
_entity.pdbx_description
1 polymer ?
#
loop_
_entity_poly.entity_id
_entity_poly.type
_entity_poly.pdbx_seq_one_letter_code
_entity_poly.pdbx_strand_id
1 'polypeptide(L)'
;SAPVDPPKAPRPSTTFCTPTDAGAPGFFLDVCCGANAPLSESLRKSGIQCICVDALGSEPLDLLDDKTYDSILRLAFSGTVRMAHAAPPCKEYSRLKLRPGGPRAVRSPDFLNGFPENTQSQQQRVEISQKIMYRSVCILHAVFASGGHASLEQPTNSMAWLEPFVQDFLSEVQATLSVVPACSVGMDVAKQWLFASSFAPVQQLAGTCSHQGQHQSVIGARDEQGHFLSQRTAEYPSALASRYSNIVSPLFEGYKLHECTSFCALSFALQCIPPDLLSRNGNNGFWKSTSLPDLPSTRFSDKHSTSQDWDFSVPPGQPYCLSALSRLSHLIADKDTSLFPALMQGVPTGFDKDIPRSHTLRPRRETDSDEGHELLICEGNWKGAEEDPALLQQLIEEELAAGYLEVIPDLETAFRHWGKER
;
A
#
# COMPACT_ATOMS: atom_id res chain seq x y z
N SER A 1 -50.90 -14.69 14.60
CA SER A 1 -49.57 -14.60 13.97
C SER A 1 -49.14 -13.16 13.99
N ALA A 2 -48.15 -12.81 14.81
CA ALA A 2 -47.58 -11.47 14.88
C ALA A 2 -46.54 -11.27 13.77
N PRO A 3 -46.34 -10.05 13.24
CA PRO A 3 -45.33 -9.80 12.21
C PRO A 3 -43.93 -9.78 12.85
N VAL A 4 -42.99 -10.44 12.18
CA VAL A 4 -41.58 -10.51 12.55
C VAL A 4 -40.88 -9.26 12.01
N ASP A 5 -40.28 -8.47 12.89
CA ASP A 5 -39.46 -7.31 12.51
C ASP A 5 -38.17 -7.77 11.77
N PRO A 6 -37.72 -7.05 10.75
CA PRO A 6 -36.48 -7.37 10.04
C PRO A 6 -35.24 -7.16 10.92
N PRO A 7 -34.15 -7.91 10.68
CA PRO A 7 -32.96 -7.86 11.52
C PRO A 7 -32.27 -6.50 11.42
N LYS A 8 -32.02 -5.87 12.59
CA LYS A 8 -31.27 -4.62 12.70
C LYS A 8 -29.84 -4.81 12.18
N ALA A 9 -29.44 -3.93 11.25
CA ALA A 9 -28.06 -3.82 10.79
C ALA A 9 -27.08 -3.60 11.97
N PRO A 10 -25.85 -4.13 11.91
CA PRO A 10 -24.85 -3.90 12.94
C PRO A 10 -24.51 -2.42 12.99
N ARG A 11 -24.52 -1.83 14.19
CA ARG A 11 -24.04 -0.46 14.40
C ARG A 11 -22.54 -0.41 14.11
N PRO A 12 -22.02 0.60 13.41
CA PRO A 12 -20.58 0.79 13.29
C PRO A 12 -19.99 0.97 14.69
N SER A 13 -19.01 0.15 15.03
CA SER A 13 -18.21 0.30 16.23
C SER A 13 -17.48 1.63 16.15
N THR A 14 -17.97 2.64 16.85
CA THR A 14 -17.20 3.83 17.19
C THR A 14 -15.99 3.38 17.99
N THR A 15 -14.84 3.26 17.34
CA THR A 15 -13.55 3.15 18.01
C THR A 15 -13.35 4.46 18.77
N PHE A 16 -13.59 4.42 20.08
CA PHE A 16 -13.33 5.54 20.97
C PHE A 16 -11.83 5.83 20.93
N CYS A 17 -11.46 6.99 20.39
CA CYS A 17 -10.15 7.59 20.62
C CYS A 17 -10.03 7.80 22.14
N THR A 18 -9.19 7.00 22.80
CA THR A 18 -8.85 7.25 24.19
C THR A 18 -8.15 8.60 24.28
N PRO A 19 -8.57 9.52 25.17
CA PRO A 19 -7.84 10.76 25.39
C PRO A 19 -6.57 10.40 26.16
N THR A 20 -5.44 10.28 25.46
CA THR A 20 -4.12 10.13 26.08
C THR A 20 -3.22 11.27 25.66
N ASP A 21 -2.77 11.98 26.70
CA ASP A 21 -1.86 13.12 26.77
C ASP A 21 -2.36 14.47 26.21
N ALA A 22 -2.98 15.22 27.13
CA ALA A 22 -3.00 16.68 27.06
C ALA A 22 -1.54 17.19 26.98
N GLY A 23 -1.05 17.43 25.76
CA GLY A 23 0.28 17.98 25.50
C GLY A 23 1.01 17.43 24.27
N ALA A 24 0.62 16.27 23.73
CA ALA A 24 1.25 15.73 22.52
C ALA A 24 0.77 16.49 21.26
N PRO A 25 1.61 16.74 20.25
CA PRO A 25 1.17 17.39 19.01
C PRO A 25 0.30 16.46 18.15
N GLY A 26 -0.49 17.08 17.27
CA GLY A 26 -1.29 16.39 16.25
C GLY A 26 -1.15 17.10 14.91
N PHE A 27 -0.50 16.43 13.94
CA PHE A 27 -0.21 17.01 12.63
C PHE A 27 -1.07 16.41 11.51
N PHE A 28 -1.39 17.24 10.53
CA PHE A 28 -1.86 16.80 9.21
C PHE A 28 -0.65 16.71 8.27
N LEU A 29 -0.48 15.59 7.58
CA LEU A 29 0.60 15.38 6.62
C LEU A 29 0.03 15.36 5.19
N ASP A 30 0.37 16.35 4.38
CA ASP A 30 -0.17 16.56 3.04
C ASP A 30 0.91 16.24 1.99
N VAL A 31 0.84 15.05 1.41
CA VAL A 31 1.84 14.47 0.52
C VAL A 31 1.47 14.70 -0.94
N CYS A 32 2.41 15.24 -1.72
CA CYS A 32 2.16 15.73 -3.08
C CYS A 32 1.03 16.78 -3.11
N CYS A 33 1.08 17.74 -2.19
CA CYS A 33 0.02 18.74 -1.99
C CYS A 33 -0.05 19.82 -3.09
N GLY A 34 0.95 19.87 -3.98
CA GLY A 34 1.13 20.93 -4.96
C GLY A 34 1.63 22.24 -4.34
N ALA A 35 1.97 23.20 -5.19
CA ALA A 35 2.57 24.48 -4.78
C ALA A 35 1.69 25.30 -3.81
N ASN A 36 0.36 25.20 -3.93
CA ASN A 36 -0.60 25.99 -3.15
C ASN A 36 -1.20 25.22 -1.96
N ALA A 37 -0.94 23.91 -1.83
CA ALA A 37 -1.38 23.06 -0.73
C ALA A 37 -2.84 23.32 -0.26
N PRO A 38 -3.86 23.25 -1.16
CA PRO A 38 -5.20 23.77 -0.88
C PRO A 38 -5.89 23.13 0.32
N LEU A 39 -5.65 21.84 0.58
CA LEU A 39 -6.18 21.15 1.77
C LEU A 39 -5.55 21.70 3.04
N SER A 40 -4.21 21.74 3.08
CA SER A 40 -3.44 22.31 4.19
C SER A 40 -3.81 23.77 4.46
N GLU A 41 -3.98 24.60 3.43
CA GLU A 41 -4.40 25.99 3.59
C GLU A 41 -5.81 26.11 4.18
N SER A 42 -6.74 25.22 3.80
CA SER A 42 -8.07 25.18 4.40
C SER A 42 -8.08 24.67 5.85
N LEU A 43 -7.20 23.73 6.20
CA LEU A 43 -7.07 23.16 7.54
C LEU A 43 -6.38 24.13 8.51
N ARG A 44 -5.34 24.82 8.04
CA ARG A 44 -4.59 25.83 8.79
C ARG A 44 -5.49 26.95 9.32
N LYS A 45 -6.47 27.38 8.52
CA LYS A 45 -7.50 28.37 8.93
C LYS A 45 -8.35 27.92 10.12
N SER A 46 -8.39 26.61 10.40
CA SER A 46 -9.08 26.01 11.55
C SER A 46 -8.13 25.68 12.71
N GLY A 47 -6.90 26.22 12.70
CA GLY A 47 -5.91 26.00 13.76
C GLY A 47 -5.13 24.69 13.65
N ILE A 48 -5.27 23.94 12.55
CA ILE A 48 -4.62 22.64 12.37
C ILE A 48 -3.22 22.82 11.79
N GLN A 49 -2.23 22.22 12.45
CA GLN A 49 -0.84 22.25 12.00
C GLN A 49 -0.64 21.29 10.84
N CYS A 50 -0.25 21.82 9.68
CA CYS A 50 -0.11 21.06 8.44
C CYS A 50 1.34 21.05 7.97
N ILE A 51 1.84 19.87 7.58
CA ILE A 51 3.17 19.65 7.02
C ILE A 51 2.97 19.33 5.54
N CYS A 52 3.41 20.24 4.69
CA CYS A 52 3.23 20.17 3.24
C CYS A 52 4.46 19.51 2.62
N VAL A 53 4.28 18.35 1.98
CA VAL A 53 5.36 17.62 1.30
C VAL A 53 5.15 17.74 -0.21
N ASP A 54 5.91 18.64 -0.84
CA ASP A 54 5.92 18.79 -2.29
C ASP A 54 7.25 19.40 -2.77
N ALA A 55 7.68 19.03 -3.98
CA ALA A 55 8.88 19.59 -4.61
C ALA A 55 8.66 21.02 -5.16
N LEU A 56 7.41 21.47 -5.28
CA LEU A 56 7.03 22.78 -5.82
C LEU A 56 6.79 23.86 -4.75
N GLY A 57 6.89 23.50 -3.47
CA GLY A 57 6.70 24.44 -2.36
C GLY A 57 7.83 25.46 -2.23
N SER A 58 7.60 26.51 -1.43
CA SER A 58 8.65 27.49 -1.09
C SER A 58 9.81 26.88 -0.31
N GLU A 59 9.51 25.87 0.51
CA GLU A 59 10.46 25.00 1.21
C GLU A 59 10.27 23.57 0.67
N PRO A 60 10.94 23.21 -0.45
CA PRO A 60 10.63 21.99 -1.17
C PRO A 60 11.04 20.75 -0.38
N LEU A 61 10.10 19.81 -0.25
CA LEU A 61 10.33 18.47 0.29
C LEU A 61 10.17 17.45 -0.83
N ASP A 62 11.28 17.12 -1.48
CA ASP A 62 11.30 16.17 -2.59
C ASP A 62 11.22 14.73 -2.09
N LEU A 63 10.11 14.05 -2.41
CA LEU A 63 9.92 12.63 -2.10
C LEU A 63 10.93 11.71 -2.79
N LEU A 64 11.60 12.14 -3.85
CA LEU A 64 12.65 11.35 -4.50
C LEU A 64 14.00 11.42 -3.76
N ASP A 65 14.21 12.45 -2.94
CA ASP A 65 15.37 12.56 -2.07
C ASP A 65 15.23 11.62 -0.86
N ASP A 66 16.21 10.75 -0.67
CA ASP A 66 16.15 9.69 0.33
C ASP A 66 16.16 10.24 1.76
N LYS A 67 16.88 11.33 2.03
CA LYS A 67 16.94 11.95 3.36
C LYS A 67 15.61 12.60 3.75
N THR A 68 15.00 13.28 2.79
CA THR A 68 13.67 13.87 2.94
C THR A 68 12.64 12.78 3.18
N TYR A 69 12.64 11.73 2.36
CA TYR A 69 11.77 10.57 2.54
C TYR A 69 11.93 9.89 3.90
N ASP A 70 13.17 9.62 4.33
CA ASP A 70 13.46 9.02 5.64
C ASP A 70 12.95 9.89 6.80
N SER A 71 13.12 11.21 6.68
CA SER A 71 12.63 12.17 7.67
C SER A 71 11.10 12.16 7.77
N ILE A 72 10.41 12.08 6.64
CA ILE A 72 8.94 11.98 6.61
C ILE A 72 8.47 10.65 7.19
N LEU A 73 9.15 9.53 6.87
CA LEU A 73 8.83 8.23 7.46
C LEU A 73 9.01 8.22 8.98
N ARG A 74 10.08 8.82 9.52
CA ARG A 74 10.26 8.95 10.97
C ARG A 74 9.10 9.68 11.63
N LEU A 75 8.62 10.76 11.00
CA LEU A 75 7.43 11.47 11.46
C LEU A 75 6.18 10.58 11.36
N ALA A 76 5.98 9.89 10.23
CA ALA A 76 4.84 9.00 10.02
C ALA A 76 4.74 7.92 11.11
N PHE A 77 5.87 7.30 11.47
CA PHE A 77 5.92 6.27 12.50
C PHE A 77 5.79 6.80 13.94
N SER A 78 5.92 8.11 14.16
CA SER A 78 5.95 8.71 15.50
C SER A 78 4.63 8.65 16.28
N GLY A 79 3.50 8.38 15.60
CA GLY A 79 2.17 8.45 16.20
C GLY A 79 1.63 9.87 16.44
N THR A 80 2.34 10.90 15.94
CA THR A 80 1.93 12.32 16.05
C THR A 80 1.12 12.82 14.85
N VAL A 81 1.11 12.07 13.74
CA VAL A 81 0.29 12.40 12.55
C VAL A 81 -1.12 11.81 12.74
N ARG A 82 -2.14 12.66 12.75
CA ARG A 82 -3.54 12.24 12.96
C ARG A 82 -4.23 11.86 11.66
N MET A 83 -3.87 12.55 10.59
CA MET A 83 -4.37 12.26 9.25
C MET A 83 -3.27 12.57 8.23
N ALA A 84 -3.02 11.63 7.33
CA ALA A 84 -2.21 11.84 6.14
C ALA A 84 -3.07 11.76 4.88
N HIS A 85 -2.80 12.66 3.94
CA HIS A 85 -3.38 12.65 2.61
C HIS A 85 -2.26 12.58 1.58
N ALA A 86 -2.41 11.76 0.54
CA ALA A 86 -1.50 11.78 -0.59
C ALA A 86 -2.26 11.95 -1.90
N ALA A 87 -1.78 12.85 -2.76
CA ALA A 87 -2.29 13.04 -4.13
C ALA A 87 -1.16 12.95 -5.17
N PRO A 88 -0.50 11.78 -5.34
CA PRO A 88 0.67 11.67 -6.21
C PRO A 88 0.36 12.02 -7.67
N PRO A 89 1.32 12.55 -8.44
CA PRO A 89 1.09 12.95 -9.83
C PRO A 89 0.53 11.82 -10.70
N CYS A 90 -0.72 11.97 -11.15
CA CYS A 90 -1.39 10.95 -11.98
C CYS A 90 -0.90 10.91 -13.44
N LYS A 91 0.00 11.82 -13.86
CA LYS A 91 0.37 12.03 -15.28
C LYS A 91 0.72 10.72 -15.98
N GLU A 92 1.67 9.95 -15.45
CA GLU A 92 2.12 8.70 -16.10
C GLU A 92 1.20 7.50 -15.80
N TYR A 93 0.31 7.61 -14.82
CA TYR A 93 -0.74 6.64 -14.53
C TYR A 93 -2.07 6.92 -15.27
N SER A 94 -2.16 8.04 -15.98
CA SER A 94 -3.40 8.45 -16.62
C SER A 94 -3.69 7.64 -17.89
N ARG A 95 -4.83 6.95 -17.91
CA ARG A 95 -5.34 6.27 -19.12
C ARG A 95 -5.63 7.24 -20.27
N LEU A 96 -5.69 8.55 -20.02
CA LEU A 96 -5.82 9.55 -21.09
C LEU A 96 -4.61 9.52 -22.05
N LYS A 97 -3.42 9.11 -21.59
CA LYS A 97 -2.24 8.99 -22.46
C LYS A 97 -2.34 7.84 -23.47
N LEU A 98 -3.27 6.91 -23.27
CA LEU A 98 -3.53 5.80 -24.20
C LEU A 98 -4.39 6.24 -25.40
N ARG A 99 -4.97 7.45 -25.36
CA ARG A 99 -5.77 7.99 -26.46
C ARG A 99 -4.87 8.58 -27.55
N PRO A 100 -5.29 8.50 -28.83
CA PRO A 100 -4.57 9.13 -29.94
C PRO A 100 -4.50 10.66 -29.78
N GLY A 101 -3.44 11.27 -30.28
CA GLY A 101 -3.26 12.73 -30.30
C GLY A 101 -2.60 13.34 -29.05
N GLY A 102 -2.25 12.54 -28.04
CA GLY A 102 -1.53 12.97 -26.84
C GLY A 102 -0.05 12.55 -26.82
N PRO A 103 0.74 13.00 -25.81
CA PRO A 103 2.08 12.49 -25.58
C PRO A 103 2.06 10.97 -25.37
N ARG A 104 2.96 10.23 -26.03
CA ARG A 104 3.02 8.76 -25.97
C ARG A 104 2.97 8.26 -24.51
N ALA A 105 2.06 7.31 -24.26
CA ALA A 105 2.03 6.58 -23.00
C ALA A 105 3.34 5.80 -22.83
N VAL A 106 3.80 5.70 -21.58
CA VAL A 106 5.01 4.94 -21.23
C VAL A 106 4.67 3.63 -20.53
N ARG A 107 3.40 3.39 -20.24
CA ARG A 107 2.86 2.20 -19.56
C ARG A 107 1.41 1.98 -19.99
N SER A 108 0.86 0.80 -19.71
CA SER A 108 -0.56 0.46 -19.89
C SER A 108 -1.03 -0.43 -18.71
N PRO A 109 -2.32 -0.79 -18.62
CA PRO A 109 -2.78 -1.74 -17.61
C PRO A 109 -2.05 -3.09 -17.66
N ASP A 110 -1.72 -3.59 -18.86
CA ASP A 110 -1.02 -4.87 -19.05
C ASP A 110 0.51 -4.73 -18.87
N PHE A 111 1.03 -3.51 -19.05
CA PHE A 111 2.45 -3.18 -18.93
C PHE A 111 2.65 -2.04 -17.93
N LEU A 112 2.27 -2.28 -16.66
CA LEU A 112 2.25 -1.24 -15.62
C LEU A 112 3.67 -0.70 -15.30
N ASN A 113 4.67 -1.59 -15.38
CA ASN A 113 6.10 -1.30 -15.20
C ASN A 113 6.78 -0.77 -16.47
N GLY A 114 6.00 -0.39 -17.47
CA GLY A 114 6.48 0.18 -18.72
C GLY A 114 6.42 -0.78 -19.89
N PHE A 115 6.27 -0.22 -21.09
CA PHE A 115 6.26 -1.01 -22.32
C PHE A 115 7.64 -1.63 -22.61
N PRO A 116 7.71 -2.85 -23.18
CA PRO A 116 8.98 -3.48 -23.55
C PRO A 116 9.84 -2.63 -24.49
N GLU A 117 9.21 -1.83 -25.36
CA GLU A 117 9.88 -0.96 -26.32
C GLU A 117 10.17 0.47 -25.81
N ASN A 118 9.99 0.73 -24.51
CA ASN A 118 10.31 2.02 -23.92
C ASN A 118 11.79 2.37 -24.14
N THR A 119 12.06 3.62 -24.53
CA THR A 119 13.42 4.16 -24.45
C THR A 119 13.84 4.34 -23.00
N GLN A 120 15.15 4.46 -22.74
CA GLN A 120 15.67 4.71 -21.39
C GLN A 120 15.00 5.90 -20.70
N SER A 121 14.81 7.02 -21.41
CA SER A 121 14.13 8.21 -20.86
C SER A 121 12.65 7.97 -20.58
N GLN A 122 11.97 7.15 -21.38
CA GLN A 122 10.58 6.75 -21.11
C GLN A 122 10.49 5.84 -19.88
N GLN A 123 11.41 4.90 -19.75
CA GLN A 123 11.47 3.99 -18.61
C GLN A 123 11.80 4.74 -17.31
N GLN A 124 12.73 5.70 -17.33
CA GLN A 124 13.01 6.57 -16.18
C GLN A 124 11.75 7.31 -15.69
N ARG A 125 10.89 7.76 -16.62
CA ARG A 125 9.61 8.40 -16.23
C ARG A 125 8.65 7.41 -15.57
N VAL A 126 8.68 6.13 -15.95
CA VAL A 126 7.92 5.07 -15.30
C VAL A 126 8.42 4.86 -13.87
N GLU A 127 9.72 4.66 -13.72
CA GLU A 127 10.38 4.41 -12.44
C GLU A 127 10.17 5.58 -11.47
N ILE A 128 10.37 6.82 -11.92
CA ILE A 128 10.17 8.02 -11.09
C ILE A 128 8.73 8.11 -10.60
N SER A 129 7.73 7.98 -11.48
CA SER A 129 6.35 8.12 -11.04
C SER A 129 5.89 6.96 -10.15
N GLN A 130 6.42 5.75 -10.36
CA GLN A 130 6.17 4.61 -9.47
C GLN A 130 6.84 4.80 -8.11
N LYS A 131 8.09 5.30 -8.06
CA LYS A 131 8.80 5.59 -6.82
C LYS A 131 8.05 6.63 -5.98
N ILE A 132 7.52 7.69 -6.59
CA ILE A 132 6.71 8.70 -5.88
C ILE A 132 5.43 8.06 -5.32
N MET A 133 4.71 7.27 -6.13
CA MET A 133 3.50 6.57 -5.72
C MET A 133 3.77 5.61 -4.55
N TYR A 134 4.79 4.74 -4.69
CA TYR A 134 5.23 3.79 -3.68
C TYR A 134 5.58 4.48 -2.37
N ARG A 135 6.44 5.51 -2.41
CA ARG A 135 6.82 6.27 -1.21
C ARG A 135 5.63 6.93 -0.53
N SER A 136 4.70 7.47 -1.31
CA SER A 136 3.47 8.07 -0.78
C SER A 136 2.64 7.03 -0.04
N VAL A 137 2.44 5.83 -0.63
CA VAL A 137 1.72 4.74 0.01
C VAL A 137 2.42 4.24 1.27
N CYS A 138 3.76 4.08 1.26
CA CYS A 138 4.50 3.70 2.47
C CYS A 138 4.33 4.72 3.61
N ILE A 139 4.31 6.01 3.31
CA ILE A 139 4.05 7.06 4.31
C ILE A 139 2.62 6.93 4.87
N LEU A 140 1.62 6.78 3.99
CA LEU A 140 0.22 6.61 4.40
C LEU A 140 0.04 5.36 5.28
N HIS A 141 0.65 4.26 4.87
CA HIS A 141 0.66 3.00 5.59
C HIS A 141 1.30 3.14 6.98
N ALA A 142 2.46 3.78 7.07
CA ALA A 142 3.14 4.05 8.34
C ALA A 142 2.30 4.92 9.30
N VAL A 143 1.63 5.96 8.79
CA VAL A 143 0.71 6.79 9.61
C VAL A 143 -0.45 5.95 10.14
N PHE A 144 -1.05 5.12 9.30
CA PHE A 144 -2.15 4.25 9.70
C PHE A 144 -1.72 3.21 10.75
N ALA A 145 -0.59 2.54 10.53
CA ALA A 145 -0.01 1.57 11.46
C ALA A 145 0.35 2.19 12.81
N SER A 146 0.69 3.48 12.84
CA SER A 146 0.96 4.25 14.07
C SER A 146 -0.30 4.86 14.71
N GLY A 147 -1.50 4.48 14.26
CA GLY A 147 -2.79 4.87 14.87
C GLY A 147 -3.42 6.15 14.33
N GLY A 148 -2.86 6.73 13.26
CA GLY A 148 -3.48 7.82 12.50
C GLY A 148 -4.45 7.31 11.41
N HIS A 149 -5.00 8.24 10.65
CA HIS A 149 -5.78 7.94 9.45
C HIS A 149 -5.03 8.30 8.17
N ALA A 150 -5.42 7.69 7.06
CA ALA A 150 -4.78 7.87 5.77
C ALA A 150 -5.82 8.03 4.65
N SER A 151 -5.45 8.76 3.60
CA SER A 151 -6.19 8.79 2.35
C SER A 151 -5.28 8.96 1.14
N LEU A 152 -5.62 8.25 0.07
CA LEU A 152 -4.97 8.34 -1.24
C LEU A 152 -5.98 8.89 -2.26
N GLU A 153 -5.58 9.89 -3.05
CA GLU A 153 -6.34 10.38 -4.19
C GLU A 153 -5.69 9.99 -5.51
N GLN A 154 -6.53 9.51 -6.42
CA GLN A 154 -6.25 9.42 -7.85
C GLN A 154 -7.55 9.59 -8.65
N PRO A 155 -7.48 9.90 -9.96
CA PRO A 155 -8.63 9.78 -10.85
C PRO A 155 -9.25 8.38 -10.79
N THR A 156 -10.57 8.27 -10.93
CA THR A 156 -11.31 6.98 -10.87
C THR A 156 -10.81 5.91 -11.83
N ASN A 157 -10.26 6.31 -12.97
CA ASN A 157 -9.73 5.41 -13.99
C ASN A 157 -8.19 5.39 -14.03
N SER A 158 -7.51 5.87 -12.99
CA SER A 158 -6.05 5.85 -12.92
C SER A 158 -5.52 4.42 -12.93
N MET A 159 -4.41 4.18 -13.64
CA MET A 159 -3.69 2.90 -13.60
C MET A 159 -3.00 2.68 -12.24
N ALA A 160 -2.86 3.72 -11.41
CA ALA A 160 -2.28 3.61 -10.07
C ALA A 160 -3.06 2.63 -9.18
N TRP A 161 -4.38 2.50 -9.37
CA TRP A 161 -5.21 1.54 -8.65
C TRP A 161 -4.89 0.06 -8.98
N LEU A 162 -4.11 -0.18 -10.04
CA LEU A 162 -3.66 -1.51 -10.45
C LEU A 162 -2.29 -1.89 -9.84
N GLU A 163 -1.61 -0.95 -9.17
CA GLU A 163 -0.35 -1.26 -8.49
C GLU A 163 -0.61 -2.20 -7.30
N PRO A 164 0.09 -3.34 -7.19
CA PRO A 164 -0.12 -4.30 -6.10
C PRO A 164 -0.01 -3.65 -4.71
N PHE A 165 1.02 -2.83 -4.50
CA PHE A 165 1.24 -2.15 -3.22
C PHE A 165 0.14 -1.12 -2.88
N VAL A 166 -0.57 -0.58 -3.89
CA VAL A 166 -1.76 0.26 -3.65
C VAL A 166 -2.91 -0.62 -3.21
N GLN A 167 -3.14 -1.75 -3.89
CA GLN A 167 -4.23 -2.68 -3.55
C GLN A 167 -4.07 -3.28 -2.15
N ASP A 168 -2.85 -3.66 -1.79
CA ASP A 168 -2.51 -4.15 -0.45
C ASP A 168 -2.82 -3.10 0.62
N PHE A 169 -2.38 -1.85 0.40
CA PHE A 169 -2.70 -0.74 1.29
C PHE A 169 -4.21 -0.52 1.43
N LEU A 170 -4.95 -0.47 0.32
CA LEU A 170 -6.41 -0.25 0.34
C LEU A 170 -7.16 -1.36 1.09
N SER A 171 -6.70 -2.61 0.93
CA SER A 171 -7.24 -3.77 1.64
C SER A 171 -6.96 -3.67 3.14
N GLU A 172 -5.71 -3.39 3.52
CA GLU A 172 -5.28 -3.31 4.91
C GLU A 172 -6.01 -2.22 5.69
N VAL A 173 -6.15 -1.04 5.08
CA VAL A 173 -6.82 0.10 5.75
C VAL A 173 -8.34 0.06 5.64
N GLN A 174 -8.89 -0.98 5.00
CA GLN A 174 -10.32 -1.14 4.70
C GLN A 174 -10.92 0.13 4.07
N ALA A 175 -10.27 0.61 3.00
CA ALA A 175 -10.52 1.93 2.46
C ALA A 175 -11.98 2.13 2.02
N THR A 176 -12.58 3.22 2.48
CA THR A 176 -13.83 3.77 1.93
C THR A 176 -13.52 4.59 0.68
N LEU A 177 -14.34 4.43 -0.36
CA LEU A 177 -14.16 5.08 -1.66
C LEU A 177 -15.17 6.22 -1.85
N SER A 178 -14.66 7.40 -2.17
CA SER A 178 -15.45 8.63 -2.29
C SER A 178 -15.17 9.31 -3.63
N VAL A 179 -16.10 9.19 -4.57
CA VAL A 179 -16.01 9.84 -5.88
C VAL A 179 -16.58 11.25 -5.80
N VAL A 180 -15.78 12.25 -6.17
CA VAL A 180 -16.17 13.66 -6.15
C VAL A 180 -16.19 14.22 -7.57
N PRO A 181 -17.36 14.37 -8.20
CA PRO A 181 -17.47 15.06 -9.48
C PRO A 181 -17.14 16.54 -9.32
N ALA A 182 -16.34 17.11 -10.23
CA ALA A 182 -15.89 18.50 -10.16
C ALA A 182 -17.05 19.52 -10.13
N CYS A 183 -18.15 19.20 -10.80
CA CYS A 183 -19.35 20.04 -10.81
C CYS A 183 -20.03 20.14 -9.43
N SER A 184 -19.89 19.11 -8.59
CA SER A 184 -20.44 19.12 -7.22
C SER A 184 -19.73 20.12 -6.30
N VAL A 185 -18.56 20.61 -6.72
CA VAL A 185 -17.71 21.58 -6.02
C VAL A 185 -17.47 22.84 -6.86
N GLY A 186 -18.40 23.16 -7.76
CA GLY A 186 -18.44 24.45 -8.47
C GLY A 186 -17.56 24.55 -9.72
N MET A 187 -17.07 23.42 -10.24
CA MET A 187 -16.31 23.39 -11.50
C MET A 187 -17.08 22.68 -12.61
N ASP A 188 -17.51 23.40 -13.64
CA ASP A 188 -18.22 22.81 -14.78
C ASP A 188 -17.26 22.16 -15.80
N VAL A 189 -16.58 21.09 -15.36
CA VAL A 189 -15.66 20.32 -16.19
C VAL A 189 -15.87 18.82 -15.99
N ALA A 190 -15.61 18.05 -17.05
CA ALA A 190 -15.69 16.59 -17.03
C ALA A 190 -14.50 15.98 -16.25
N LYS A 191 -14.47 16.18 -14.93
CA LYS A 191 -13.43 15.70 -14.02
C LYS A 191 -14.05 15.12 -12.74
N GLN A 192 -13.39 14.13 -12.17
CA GLN A 192 -13.70 13.56 -10.87
C GLN A 192 -12.41 13.17 -10.15
N TRP A 193 -12.44 13.25 -8.82
CA TRP A 193 -11.42 12.73 -7.93
C TRP A 193 -11.97 11.51 -7.20
N LEU A 194 -11.12 10.50 -6.93
CA LEU A 194 -11.49 9.38 -6.08
C LEU A 194 -10.58 9.39 -4.85
N PHE A 195 -11.19 9.62 -3.70
CA PHE A 195 -10.52 9.51 -2.40
C PHE A 195 -10.76 8.11 -1.84
N ALA A 196 -9.68 7.39 -1.60
CA ALA A 196 -9.69 6.12 -0.89
C ALA A 196 -9.12 6.34 0.51
N SER A 197 -9.92 6.13 1.56
CA SER A 197 -9.54 6.53 2.93
C SER A 197 -9.92 5.52 3.99
N SER A 198 -9.04 5.37 4.99
CA SER A 198 -9.32 4.63 6.22
C SER A 198 -10.27 5.38 7.17
N PHE A 199 -10.50 6.68 6.94
CA PHE A 199 -11.42 7.50 7.73
C PHE A 199 -12.77 7.56 7.04
N ALA A 200 -13.69 6.67 7.45
CA ALA A 200 -15.01 6.52 6.83
C ALA A 200 -15.81 7.83 6.61
N PRO A 201 -15.74 8.86 7.49
CA PRO A 201 -16.41 10.14 7.24
C PRO A 201 -16.00 10.85 5.95
N VAL A 202 -14.84 10.56 5.36
CA VAL A 202 -14.43 11.06 4.03
C VAL A 202 -15.44 10.70 2.94
N GLN A 203 -16.23 9.63 3.11
CA GLN A 203 -17.33 9.26 2.23
C GLN A 203 -18.38 10.35 2.05
N GLN A 204 -18.48 11.31 2.97
CA GLN A 204 -19.38 12.47 2.83
C GLN A 204 -18.97 13.42 1.69
N LEU A 205 -17.76 13.30 1.14
CA LEU A 205 -17.35 14.01 -0.07
C LEU A 205 -18.02 13.44 -1.32
N ALA A 206 -18.48 12.18 -1.26
CA ALA A 206 -19.01 11.48 -2.41
C ALA A 206 -20.23 12.23 -2.97
N GLY A 207 -20.27 12.33 -4.30
CA GLY A 207 -21.34 13.02 -4.99
C GLY A 207 -21.63 12.39 -6.35
N THR A 208 -22.74 12.82 -6.94
CA THR A 208 -23.11 12.49 -8.31
C THR A 208 -23.27 13.78 -9.10
N CYS A 209 -23.01 13.72 -10.41
CA CYS A 209 -23.30 14.84 -11.28
C CYS A 209 -24.84 14.97 -11.44
N SER A 210 -25.35 16.18 -11.23
CA SER A 210 -26.78 16.51 -11.39
C SER A 210 -27.12 17.20 -12.72
N HIS A 211 -26.13 17.41 -13.60
CA HIS A 211 -26.33 18.12 -14.87
C HIS A 211 -26.99 17.21 -15.92
N GLN A 212 -27.93 17.76 -16.69
CA GLN A 212 -28.63 17.05 -17.77
C GLN A 212 -27.88 17.12 -19.13
N GLY A 213 -26.73 17.81 -19.19
CA GLY A 213 -25.94 18.02 -20.41
C GLY A 213 -24.50 17.50 -20.30
N GLN A 214 -23.73 17.60 -21.38
CA GLN A 214 -22.31 17.25 -21.38
C GLN A 214 -21.48 18.39 -20.78
N HIS A 215 -20.64 18.04 -19.80
CA HIS A 215 -19.64 18.97 -19.27
C HIS A 215 -18.62 19.38 -20.34
N GLN A 216 -18.00 20.55 -20.14
CA GLN A 216 -16.86 20.96 -20.95
C GLN A 216 -15.72 19.93 -20.83
N SER A 217 -15.33 19.36 -21.97
CA SER A 217 -14.16 18.48 -22.05
C SER A 217 -12.89 19.33 -22.07
N VAL A 218 -12.01 19.11 -21.08
CA VAL A 218 -10.65 19.69 -21.05
C VAL A 218 -9.61 18.74 -21.66
N ILE A 219 -10.05 17.63 -22.26
CA ILE A 219 -9.17 16.60 -22.84
C ILE A 219 -8.57 17.12 -24.14
N GLY A 220 -7.24 17.20 -24.21
CA GLY A 220 -6.51 17.62 -25.40
C GLY A 220 -6.52 19.13 -25.67
N ALA A 221 -7.34 19.89 -24.95
CA ALA A 221 -7.39 21.35 -25.07
C ALA A 221 -6.12 21.98 -24.48
N ARG A 222 -5.57 22.98 -25.17
CA ARG A 222 -4.40 23.74 -24.75
C ARG A 222 -4.78 25.19 -24.48
N ASP A 223 -4.10 25.82 -23.53
CA ASP A 223 -4.19 27.26 -23.34
C ASP A 223 -3.38 28.03 -24.39
N GLU A 224 -3.44 29.36 -24.33
CA GLU A 224 -2.70 30.29 -25.19
C GLU A 224 -1.17 30.11 -25.11
N GLN A 225 -0.67 29.46 -24.05
CA GLN A 225 0.74 29.17 -23.81
C GLN A 225 1.11 27.73 -24.24
N GLY A 226 0.16 26.96 -24.77
CA GLY A 226 0.37 25.59 -25.25
C GLY A 226 0.33 24.50 -24.17
N HIS A 227 0.03 24.82 -22.90
CA HIS A 227 -0.12 23.85 -21.83
C HIS A 227 -1.50 23.20 -21.88
N PHE A 228 -1.60 21.92 -21.48
CA PHE A 228 -2.90 21.24 -21.46
C PHE A 228 -3.79 21.80 -20.35
N LEU A 229 -5.05 22.16 -20.69
CA LEU A 229 -6.03 22.66 -19.72
C LEU A 229 -6.30 21.66 -18.58
N SER A 230 -6.10 20.35 -18.82
CA SER A 230 -6.18 19.33 -17.79
C SER A 230 -5.20 19.53 -16.64
N GLN A 231 -4.01 20.12 -16.89
CA GLN A 231 -3.03 20.44 -15.85
C GLN A 231 -3.51 21.59 -14.95
N ARG A 232 -4.22 22.58 -15.50
CA ARG A 232 -4.79 23.69 -14.71
C ARG A 232 -5.89 23.23 -13.76
N THR A 233 -6.57 22.13 -14.07
CA THR A 233 -7.59 21.55 -13.19
C THR A 233 -7.03 20.60 -12.13
N ALA A 234 -5.70 20.40 -12.07
CA ALA A 234 -5.09 19.44 -11.14
C ALA A 234 -5.33 19.80 -9.67
N GLU A 235 -5.26 21.09 -9.34
CA GLU A 235 -5.45 21.62 -7.99
C GLU A 235 -6.90 21.46 -7.50
N TYR A 236 -7.07 21.18 -6.21
CA TYR A 236 -8.40 21.11 -5.60
C TYR A 236 -9.04 22.50 -5.48
N PRO A 237 -10.31 22.68 -5.90
CA PRO A 237 -11.01 23.93 -5.69
C PRO A 237 -11.25 24.17 -4.19
N SER A 238 -11.35 25.44 -3.80
CA SER A 238 -11.57 25.85 -2.40
C SER A 238 -12.79 25.17 -1.76
N ALA A 239 -13.88 24.99 -2.53
CA ALA A 239 -15.08 24.30 -2.06
C ALA A 239 -14.81 22.83 -1.69
N LEU A 240 -13.97 22.12 -2.45
CA LEU A 240 -13.55 20.75 -2.11
C LEU A 240 -12.65 20.76 -0.87
N ALA A 241 -11.66 21.64 -0.84
CA ALA A 241 -10.73 21.75 0.29
C ALA A 241 -11.46 22.06 1.60
N SER A 242 -12.44 22.97 1.58
CA SER A 242 -13.25 23.30 2.75
C SER A 242 -14.15 22.15 3.20
N ARG A 243 -14.77 21.42 2.29
CA ARG A 243 -15.55 20.20 2.65
C ARG A 243 -14.66 19.14 3.28
N TYR A 244 -13.49 18.88 2.70
CA TYR A 244 -12.51 17.94 3.24
C TYR A 244 -12.06 18.37 4.64
N SER A 245 -11.68 19.65 4.80
CA SER A 245 -11.25 20.22 6.07
C SER A 245 -12.29 20.03 7.18
N ASN A 246 -13.57 20.33 6.89
CA ASN A 246 -14.66 20.17 7.85
C ASN A 246 -14.84 18.71 8.31
N ILE A 247 -14.65 17.74 7.40
CA ILE A 247 -14.78 16.32 7.70
C ILE A 247 -13.66 15.83 8.61
N VAL A 248 -12.41 16.23 8.35
CA VAL A 248 -11.25 15.73 9.09
C VAL A 248 -10.95 16.53 10.36
N SER A 249 -11.47 17.77 10.49
CA SER A 249 -11.26 18.65 11.64
C SER A 249 -11.49 18.00 13.02
N PRO A 250 -12.50 17.12 13.21
CA PRO A 250 -12.71 16.43 14.48
C PRO A 250 -11.53 15.55 14.94
N LEU A 251 -10.68 15.05 14.02
CA LEU A 251 -9.47 14.27 14.35
C LEU A 251 -8.41 15.11 15.09
N PHE A 252 -8.55 16.43 15.05
CA PHE A 252 -7.60 17.38 15.60
C PHE A 252 -8.14 18.08 16.86
N GLU A 253 -9.28 17.66 17.38
CA GLU A 253 -9.83 18.23 18.61
C GLU A 253 -8.85 18.01 19.78
N GLY A 254 -8.49 19.08 20.49
CA GLY A 254 -7.42 19.06 21.51
C GLY A 254 -6.00 19.30 20.97
N TYR A 255 -5.79 19.35 19.65
CA TYR A 255 -4.49 19.62 19.00
C TYR A 255 -4.46 20.95 18.22
N LYS A 256 -5.61 21.61 18.09
CA LYS A 256 -5.75 22.89 17.38
C LYS A 256 -5.03 24.01 18.14
N LEU A 257 -4.33 24.85 17.38
CA LEU A 257 -3.74 26.10 17.87
C LEU A 257 -4.75 27.25 17.74
N HIS A 258 -4.65 28.23 18.63
CA HIS A 258 -5.45 29.46 18.54
C HIS A 258 -5.14 30.27 17.28
N GLU A 259 -3.87 30.26 16.83
CA GLU A 259 -3.44 30.85 15.57
C GLU A 259 -2.39 29.96 14.90
N CYS A 260 -2.57 29.66 13.62
CA CYS A 260 -1.60 28.92 12.80
C CYS A 260 -1.26 29.78 11.58
N THR A 261 -0.25 30.65 11.72
CA THR A 261 0.08 31.68 10.71
C THR A 261 0.93 31.16 9.56
N SER A 262 1.58 30.00 9.72
CA SER A 262 2.41 29.36 8.70
C SER A 262 2.23 27.84 8.68
N PHE A 263 2.66 27.20 7.60
CA PHE A 263 2.80 25.75 7.58
C PHE A 263 3.84 25.29 8.60
N CYS A 264 3.65 24.09 9.13
CA CYS A 264 4.56 23.46 10.08
C CYS A 264 5.78 22.92 9.32
N ALA A 265 6.97 23.37 9.70
CA ALA A 265 8.21 22.84 9.13
C ALA A 265 8.42 21.39 9.60
N LEU A 266 8.90 20.53 8.69
CA LEU A 266 9.21 19.13 9.00
C LEU A 266 10.21 19.02 10.18
N SER A 267 11.21 19.90 10.22
CA SER A 267 12.20 19.94 11.30
C SER A 267 11.58 20.21 12.67
N PHE A 268 10.61 21.10 12.76
CA PHE A 268 9.87 21.38 13.99
C PHE A 268 9.05 20.16 14.41
N ALA A 269 8.30 19.56 13.48
CA ALA A 269 7.50 18.38 13.77
C ALA A 269 8.35 17.20 14.30
N LEU A 270 9.55 17.01 13.73
CA LEU A 270 10.50 15.99 14.20
C LEU A 270 11.02 16.27 15.62
N GLN A 271 11.22 17.53 16.00
CA GLN A 271 11.61 17.90 17.37
C GLN A 271 10.51 17.66 18.40
N CYS A 272 9.25 17.65 17.95
CA CYS A 272 8.11 17.35 18.79
C CYS A 272 7.90 15.85 19.07
N ILE A 273 8.67 14.95 18.44
CA ILE A 273 8.60 13.51 18.70
C ILE A 273 9.12 13.25 20.12
N PRO A 274 8.33 12.58 21.00
CA PRO A 274 8.74 12.33 22.37
C PRO A 274 10.10 11.60 22.45
N PRO A 275 11.03 12.02 23.35
CA PRO A 275 12.35 11.40 23.49
C PRO A 275 12.31 9.91 23.80
N ASP A 276 11.27 9.41 24.47
CA ASP A 276 11.12 7.98 24.80
C ASP A 276 10.82 7.10 23.55
N LEU A 277 10.35 7.72 22.46
CA LEU A 277 10.24 7.10 21.14
C LEU A 277 11.56 7.16 20.36
N LEU A 278 12.40 8.18 20.63
CA LEU A 278 13.74 8.32 20.04
C LEU A 278 14.79 7.44 20.75
N SER A 279 14.70 7.24 22.06
CA SER A 279 15.61 6.39 22.84
C SER A 279 15.38 4.90 22.59
N ARG A 280 14.15 4.50 22.22
CA ARG A 280 13.84 3.17 21.69
C ARG A 280 14.45 2.88 20.31
N ASN A 281 14.84 3.92 19.57
CA ASN A 281 15.40 3.81 18.22
C ASN A 281 16.83 4.39 18.12
N GLY A 282 17.42 4.80 19.24
CA GLY A 282 18.54 5.74 19.25
C GLY A 282 19.93 5.15 19.17
N ASN A 283 20.10 3.82 19.15
CA ASN A 283 21.44 3.23 19.29
C ASN A 283 21.83 2.07 18.36
N ASN A 284 21.10 1.80 17.29
CA ASN A 284 21.57 0.86 16.27
C ASN A 284 21.47 1.46 14.87
N GLY A 285 22.53 1.29 14.07
CA GLY A 285 22.71 1.81 12.72
C GLY A 285 21.73 1.22 11.70
N PHE A 286 20.45 1.53 11.87
CA PHE A 286 19.29 1.01 11.13
C PHE A 286 19.22 1.49 9.67
N TRP A 287 20.13 2.34 9.22
CA TRP A 287 20.05 3.04 7.93
C TRP A 287 21.16 2.67 6.94
N LYS A 288 21.71 1.45 7.03
CA LYS A 288 22.59 0.94 5.96
C LYS A 288 21.95 -0.24 5.25
N SER A 289 21.35 0.08 4.09
CA SER A 289 21.19 -0.81 2.94
C SER A 289 20.47 -2.12 3.22
N THR A 290 19.16 -2.18 3.03
CA THR A 290 18.51 -3.27 2.26
C THR A 290 17.05 -2.95 1.95
N SER A 291 16.61 -3.44 0.80
CA SER A 291 15.24 -3.49 0.29
C SER A 291 14.20 -3.88 1.33
N LEU A 292 13.16 -3.04 1.49
CA LEU A 292 11.86 -3.44 2.06
C LEU A 292 11.34 -4.66 1.26
N PRO A 293 10.96 -5.76 1.92
CA PRO A 293 9.79 -5.79 2.80
C PRO A 293 10.15 -6.06 4.27
N ASP A 294 9.17 -5.89 5.16
CA ASP A 294 9.14 -6.30 6.58
C ASP A 294 9.18 -5.15 7.62
N LEU A 295 7.99 -4.80 8.11
CA LEU A 295 7.72 -4.47 9.52
C LEU A 295 6.84 -5.60 10.07
N PRO A 296 7.02 -6.08 11.32
CA PRO A 296 7.14 -5.24 12.52
C PRO A 296 8.26 -5.68 13.51
N SER A 297 9.33 -4.88 13.61
CA SER A 297 10.49 -5.17 14.49
C SER A 297 10.52 -4.39 15.82
N THR A 298 9.50 -3.61 16.17
CA THR A 298 9.59 -2.64 17.29
C THR A 298 9.26 -3.20 18.70
N ARG A 299 9.36 -4.52 18.93
CA ARG A 299 9.23 -5.11 20.28
C ARG A 299 10.55 -5.50 20.96
N PHE A 300 11.69 -5.35 20.29
CA PHE A 300 12.96 -5.80 20.85
C PHE A 300 13.58 -4.73 21.77
N SER A 301 13.43 -4.93 23.08
CA SER A 301 14.19 -4.18 24.08
C SER A 301 15.58 -4.80 24.25
N ASP A 302 16.63 -3.96 24.16
CA ASP A 302 18.05 -4.27 24.37
C ASP A 302 18.42 -4.84 25.77
N LYS A 303 17.44 -5.22 26.58
CA LYS A 303 17.68 -5.82 27.90
C LYS A 303 17.93 -7.33 27.87
N HIS A 304 17.83 -8.00 26.70
CA HIS A 304 17.78 -9.46 26.65
C HIS A 304 18.69 -10.21 25.66
N SER A 305 19.49 -9.56 24.81
CA SER A 305 20.34 -10.31 23.87
C SER A 305 21.59 -9.54 23.44
N THR A 306 22.75 -10.17 23.54
CA THR A 306 24.02 -9.68 23.00
C THR A 306 24.25 -10.18 21.58
N SER A 307 25.16 -9.56 20.82
CA SER A 307 25.49 -9.95 19.44
C SER A 307 26.05 -11.38 19.29
N GLN A 308 26.47 -12.02 20.40
CA GLN A 308 26.95 -13.41 20.39
C GLN A 308 25.82 -14.45 20.46
N ASP A 309 24.57 -14.01 20.71
CA ASP A 309 23.40 -14.90 20.88
C ASP A 309 22.66 -15.20 19.56
N TRP A 310 23.12 -14.64 18.44
CA TRP A 310 22.47 -14.76 17.13
C TRP A 310 23.29 -15.63 16.18
N ASP A 311 22.67 -16.70 15.67
CA ASP A 311 23.23 -17.57 14.64
C ASP A 311 22.54 -17.31 13.29
N PHE A 312 23.27 -16.67 12.38
CA PHE A 312 22.82 -16.34 11.02
C PHE A 312 23.26 -17.38 9.97
N SER A 313 23.80 -18.53 10.39
CA SER A 313 24.15 -19.59 9.46
C SER A 313 22.89 -20.13 8.74
N VAL A 314 23.08 -20.57 7.50
CA VAL A 314 22.03 -21.17 6.67
C VAL A 314 22.29 -22.67 6.61
N PRO A 315 21.46 -23.51 7.27
CA PRO A 315 21.54 -24.95 7.15
C PRO A 315 21.42 -25.44 5.69
N PRO A 316 22.13 -26.50 5.30
CA PRO A 316 22.03 -27.09 3.97
C PRO A 316 20.58 -27.50 3.63
N GLY A 317 20.18 -27.31 2.36
CA GLY A 317 18.87 -27.75 1.86
C GLY A 317 17.73 -26.73 1.99
N GLN A 318 18.01 -25.52 2.49
CA GLN A 318 17.05 -24.41 2.54
C GLN A 318 17.78 -23.05 2.55
N PRO A 319 17.14 -21.92 2.15
CA PRO A 319 17.84 -20.64 1.95
C PRO A 319 17.83 -19.69 3.16
N TYR A 320 17.24 -20.07 4.30
CA TYR A 320 16.96 -19.15 5.42
C TYR A 320 17.85 -19.38 6.65
N CYS A 321 18.08 -18.34 7.44
CA CYS A 321 18.80 -18.42 8.73
C CYS A 321 17.86 -18.85 9.87
N LEU A 322 17.41 -20.11 9.82
CA LEU A 322 16.34 -20.63 10.70
C LEU A 322 16.64 -20.47 12.19
N SER A 323 17.90 -20.56 12.63
CA SER A 323 18.30 -20.33 14.03
C SER A 323 17.99 -18.90 14.50
N ALA A 324 18.37 -17.89 13.70
CA ALA A 324 18.06 -16.50 13.98
C ALA A 324 16.55 -16.23 13.95
N LEU A 325 15.82 -16.76 12.97
CA LEU A 325 14.38 -16.58 12.87
C LEU A 325 13.62 -17.25 14.03
N SER A 326 14.03 -18.45 14.44
CA SER A 326 13.51 -19.13 15.63
C SER A 326 13.70 -18.27 16.87
N ARG A 327 14.90 -17.69 17.05
CA ARG A 327 15.18 -16.81 18.19
C ARG A 327 14.33 -15.54 18.16
N LEU A 328 14.20 -14.93 16.99
CA LEU A 328 13.34 -13.77 16.77
C LEU A 328 11.89 -14.07 17.18
N SER A 329 11.35 -15.22 16.74
CA SER A 329 10.01 -15.71 17.07
C SER A 329 9.80 -15.86 18.58
N HIS A 330 10.76 -16.45 19.30
CA HIS A 330 10.70 -16.54 20.76
C HIS A 330 10.70 -15.16 21.43
N LEU A 331 11.48 -14.21 20.93
CA LEU A 331 11.62 -12.88 21.51
C LEU A 331 10.39 -11.98 21.25
N ILE A 332 9.71 -12.12 20.10
CA ILE A 332 8.43 -11.42 19.85
C ILE A 332 7.23 -12.08 20.54
N ALA A 333 7.46 -13.19 21.25
CA ALA A 333 6.41 -14.06 21.78
C ALA A 333 5.40 -14.44 20.69
N ASP A 334 5.92 -14.91 19.56
CA ASP A 334 5.10 -15.44 18.47
C ASP A 334 4.19 -16.55 19.02
N LYS A 335 2.95 -16.56 18.56
CA LYS A 335 1.99 -17.59 18.95
C LYS A 335 2.27 -18.91 18.24
N ASP A 336 2.92 -18.87 17.08
CA ASP A 336 3.36 -20.07 16.38
C ASP A 336 4.70 -20.57 16.91
N THR A 337 4.65 -21.26 18.04
CA THR A 337 5.85 -21.85 18.65
C THR A 337 6.34 -23.10 17.92
N SER A 338 5.59 -23.59 16.90
CA SER A 338 5.85 -24.86 16.23
C SER A 338 6.54 -24.71 14.87
N LEU A 339 6.40 -23.56 14.21
CA LEU A 339 6.89 -23.29 12.87
C LEU A 339 8.40 -23.53 12.71
N PHE A 340 9.23 -22.83 13.48
CA PHE A 340 10.68 -22.91 13.32
C PHE A 340 11.27 -24.26 13.72
N PRO A 341 10.83 -24.91 14.81
CA PRO A 341 11.20 -26.30 15.08
C PRO A 341 10.87 -27.24 13.91
N ALA A 342 9.70 -27.08 13.28
CA ALA A 342 9.31 -27.89 12.12
C ALA A 342 10.18 -27.61 10.90
N LEU A 343 10.48 -26.34 10.59
CA LEU A 343 11.37 -25.97 9.48
C LEU A 343 12.79 -26.51 9.66
N MET A 344 13.29 -26.51 10.90
CA MET A 344 14.64 -27.03 11.21
C MET A 344 14.73 -28.56 11.14
N GLN A 345 13.66 -29.28 11.47
CA GLN A 345 13.61 -30.75 11.45
C GLN A 345 13.12 -31.34 10.12
N GLY A 346 12.46 -30.52 9.30
CA GLY A 346 11.68 -30.94 8.13
C GLY A 346 10.19 -30.90 8.42
N VAL A 347 9.45 -30.19 7.56
CA VAL A 347 8.00 -29.96 7.75
C VAL A 347 7.23 -31.24 7.44
N PRO A 348 6.37 -31.74 8.35
CA PRO A 348 5.52 -32.88 8.06
C PRO A 348 4.52 -32.50 6.95
N THR A 349 4.33 -33.39 5.99
CA THR A 349 3.42 -33.19 4.85
C THR A 349 1.96 -33.53 5.17
N GLY A 350 1.66 -33.99 6.38
CA GLY A 350 0.35 -34.52 6.76
C GLY A 350 0.12 -35.98 6.38
N PHE A 351 1.06 -36.65 5.68
CA PHE A 351 0.89 -38.04 5.24
C PHE A 351 1.11 -39.06 6.37
N ASP A 352 2.21 -38.94 7.12
CA ASP A 352 2.56 -39.86 8.24
C ASP A 352 2.47 -39.21 9.62
N LYS A 353 2.48 -37.88 9.67
CA LYS A 353 2.44 -37.07 10.90
C LYS A 353 1.57 -35.85 10.68
N ASP A 354 0.77 -35.51 11.68
CA ASP A 354 -0.05 -34.30 11.67
C ASP A 354 0.81 -33.04 11.49
N ILE A 355 0.27 -32.07 10.75
CA ILE A 355 0.87 -30.74 10.62
C ILE A 355 0.58 -29.96 11.91
N PRO A 356 1.61 -29.47 12.63
CA PRO A 356 1.43 -28.67 13.83
C PRO A 356 0.56 -27.43 13.57
N ARG A 357 -0.28 -27.07 14.53
CA ARG A 357 -1.13 -25.88 14.41
C ARG A 357 -0.28 -24.61 14.52
N SER A 358 -0.49 -23.70 13.59
CA SER A 358 0.21 -22.41 13.58
C SER A 358 -0.23 -21.46 14.71
N HIS A 359 -1.44 -21.62 15.28
CA HIS A 359 -2.01 -20.76 16.33
C HIS A 359 -2.15 -19.25 16.00
N THR A 360 -1.66 -18.79 14.85
CA THR A 360 -1.79 -17.42 14.33
C THR A 360 -2.96 -17.30 13.34
N LEU A 361 -3.22 -18.37 12.59
CA LEU A 361 -4.38 -18.49 11.71
C LEU A 361 -5.63 -18.88 12.51
N ARG A 362 -6.77 -18.28 12.19
CA ARG A 362 -8.05 -18.62 12.84
C ARG A 362 -8.40 -20.08 12.52
N PRO A 363 -8.66 -20.93 13.53
CA PRO A 363 -9.20 -22.26 13.28
C PRO A 363 -10.53 -22.15 12.55
N ARG A 364 -10.70 -22.97 11.51
CA ARG A 364 -11.98 -23.18 10.85
C ARG A 364 -13.01 -23.68 11.87
N ARG A 365 -14.25 -23.19 11.81
CA ARG A 365 -15.33 -23.70 12.67
C ARG A 365 -15.82 -25.02 12.09
N GLU A 366 -16.19 -25.98 12.94
CA GLU A 366 -16.73 -27.29 12.51
C GLU A 366 -17.96 -27.17 11.60
N THR A 367 -18.64 -26.02 11.63
CA THR A 367 -19.82 -25.68 10.82
C THR A 367 -19.50 -25.12 9.44
N ASP A 368 -18.24 -24.77 9.15
CA ASP A 368 -17.85 -24.16 7.88
C ASP A 368 -17.68 -25.26 6.81
N SER A 369 -18.59 -25.34 5.84
CA SER A 369 -18.58 -26.33 4.76
C SER A 369 -17.27 -26.31 3.98
N ASP A 370 -16.65 -27.48 3.80
CA ASP A 370 -15.42 -27.65 3.02
C ASP A 370 -15.64 -27.41 1.54
N GLU A 371 -15.59 -26.14 1.13
CA GLU A 371 -15.34 -25.74 -0.27
C GLU A 371 -13.87 -25.98 -0.65
N GLY A 372 -13.29 -27.11 -0.20
CA GLY A 372 -11.99 -27.56 -0.66
C GLY A 372 -11.99 -27.59 -2.18
N HIS A 373 -10.85 -27.26 -2.79
CA HIS A 373 -10.68 -27.43 -4.21
C HIS A 373 -11.00 -28.88 -4.56
N GLU A 374 -11.98 -29.08 -5.43
CA GLU A 374 -12.30 -30.39 -5.97
C GLU A 374 -10.99 -30.97 -6.54
N LEU A 375 -10.64 -32.20 -6.15
CA LEU A 375 -9.48 -32.88 -6.71
C LEU A 375 -9.73 -33.05 -8.21
N LEU A 376 -9.16 -32.15 -9.00
CA LEU A 376 -9.26 -32.16 -10.44
C LEU A 376 -8.33 -33.25 -10.97
N ILE A 377 -8.91 -34.32 -11.48
CA ILE A 377 -8.19 -35.29 -12.29
C ILE A 377 -8.01 -34.66 -13.67
N CYS A 378 -6.82 -34.11 -13.93
CA CYS A 378 -6.48 -33.55 -15.22
C CYS A 378 -6.11 -34.67 -16.20
N GLU A 379 -7.05 -35.10 -17.04
CA GLU A 379 -6.84 -36.13 -18.07
C GLU A 379 -6.13 -35.61 -19.34
N GLY A 380 -5.65 -34.36 -19.33
CA GLY A 380 -5.03 -33.72 -20.48
C GLY A 380 -3.91 -32.75 -20.09
N ASN A 381 -3.14 -32.34 -21.09
CA ASN A 381 -2.07 -31.36 -20.92
C ASN A 381 -2.63 -30.00 -20.50
N TRP A 382 -1.84 -29.24 -19.75
CA TRP A 382 -2.17 -27.85 -19.44
C TRP A 382 -2.31 -27.05 -20.73
N LYS A 383 -3.31 -26.18 -20.82
CA LYS A 383 -3.60 -25.38 -22.03
C LYS A 383 -2.38 -24.65 -22.58
N GLY A 384 -1.52 -24.13 -21.71
CA GLY A 384 -0.26 -23.46 -22.10
C GLY A 384 0.76 -24.39 -22.78
N ALA A 385 0.73 -25.70 -22.46
CA ALA A 385 1.59 -26.70 -23.10
C ALA A 385 1.12 -27.04 -24.54
N GLU A 386 -0.17 -26.84 -24.85
CA GLU A 386 -0.72 -27.03 -26.20
C GLU A 386 -0.58 -25.78 -27.08
N GLU A 387 -0.63 -24.58 -26.48
CA GLU A 387 -0.54 -23.30 -27.18
C GLU A 387 0.89 -23.00 -27.69
N ASP A 388 1.94 -23.47 -26.99
CA ASP A 388 3.33 -23.30 -27.41
C ASP A 388 4.17 -24.60 -27.23
N PRO A 389 4.09 -25.53 -28.20
CA PRO A 389 4.85 -26.77 -28.18
C PRO A 389 6.38 -26.57 -28.20
N ALA A 390 6.86 -25.43 -28.74
CA ALA A 390 8.28 -25.14 -28.83
C ALA A 390 8.85 -24.76 -27.46
N LEU A 391 8.13 -23.91 -26.71
CA LEU A 391 8.48 -23.58 -25.33
C LEU A 391 8.42 -24.82 -24.42
N LEU A 392 7.40 -25.66 -24.57
CA LEU A 392 7.29 -26.92 -23.83
C LEU A 392 8.53 -27.81 -24.05
N GLN A 393 8.94 -27.98 -25.30
CA GLN A 393 10.12 -28.79 -25.65
C GLN A 393 11.40 -28.21 -25.02
N GLN A 394 11.56 -26.88 -25.03
CA GLN A 394 12.70 -26.22 -24.40
C GLN A 394 12.74 -26.51 -22.89
N LEU A 395 11.61 -26.40 -22.19
CA LEU A 395 11.53 -26.66 -20.75
C LEU A 395 11.85 -28.12 -20.41
N ILE A 396 11.35 -29.08 -21.21
CA ILE A 396 11.66 -30.51 -21.05
C ILE A 396 13.17 -30.74 -21.21
N GLU A 397 13.82 -30.09 -22.18
CA GLU A 397 15.27 -30.20 -22.39
C GLU A 397 16.07 -29.61 -21.23
N GLU A 398 15.63 -28.47 -20.67
CA GLU A 398 16.25 -27.88 -19.47
C GLU A 398 16.17 -28.82 -18.26
N GLU A 399 15.03 -29.46 -18.02
CA GLU A 399 14.86 -30.39 -16.91
C GLU A 399 15.62 -31.72 -17.11
N LEU A 400 15.71 -32.22 -18.35
CA LEU A 400 16.57 -33.35 -18.72
C LEU A 400 18.05 -33.02 -18.49
N ALA A 401 18.49 -31.83 -18.91
CA ALA A 401 19.87 -31.38 -18.70
C ALA A 401 20.21 -31.19 -17.22
N ALA A 402 19.24 -30.78 -16.42
CA ALA A 402 19.36 -30.68 -14.96
C ALA A 402 19.27 -32.04 -14.23
N GLY A 403 18.93 -33.12 -14.94
CA GLY A 403 18.80 -34.47 -14.38
C GLY A 403 17.54 -34.70 -13.55
N TYR A 404 16.53 -33.84 -13.69
CA TYR A 404 15.23 -34.01 -13.02
C TYR A 404 14.29 -34.94 -13.78
N LEU A 405 14.48 -35.08 -15.10
CA LEU A 405 13.74 -35.98 -15.96
C LEU A 405 14.65 -37.10 -16.51
N GLU A 406 14.04 -38.24 -16.83
CA GLU A 406 14.66 -39.35 -17.56
C GLU A 406 13.74 -39.77 -18.71
N VAL A 407 14.31 -39.97 -19.90
CA VAL A 407 13.55 -40.47 -21.05
C VAL A 407 13.42 -41.98 -20.95
N ILE A 408 12.17 -42.45 -20.85
CA ILE A 408 11.84 -43.87 -20.82
C ILE A 408 11.31 -44.28 -22.20
N PRO A 409 11.75 -45.42 -22.76
CA PRO A 409 11.44 -45.80 -24.14
C PRO A 409 9.95 -46.10 -24.37
N ASP A 410 9.23 -46.59 -23.35
CA ASP A 410 7.82 -46.94 -23.46
C ASP A 410 7.11 -46.95 -22.09
N LEU A 411 5.79 -46.85 -22.13
CA LEU A 411 4.92 -46.86 -20.94
C LEU A 411 5.01 -48.17 -20.16
N GLU A 412 5.29 -49.30 -20.81
CA GLU A 412 5.40 -50.60 -20.14
C GLU A 412 6.64 -50.64 -19.22
N THR A 413 7.75 -50.10 -19.70
CA THR A 413 9.00 -49.92 -18.96
C THR A 413 8.80 -48.96 -17.78
N ALA A 414 8.10 -47.84 -17.99
CA ALA A 414 7.75 -46.91 -16.92
C ALA A 414 6.88 -47.60 -15.85
N PHE A 415 5.89 -48.41 -16.28
CA PHE A 415 5.02 -49.15 -15.38
C PHE A 415 5.78 -50.22 -14.58
N ARG A 416 6.76 -50.91 -15.17
CA ARG A 416 7.63 -51.82 -14.43
C ARG A 416 8.52 -51.10 -13.40
N HIS A 417 8.88 -49.85 -13.66
CA HIS A 417 9.79 -49.10 -12.80
C HIS A 417 9.07 -48.41 -11.62
N TRP A 418 7.88 -47.84 -11.85
CA TRP A 418 7.13 -47.08 -10.83
C TRP A 418 5.70 -47.56 -10.55
N GLY A 419 5.16 -48.47 -11.37
CA GLY A 419 3.85 -49.04 -11.13
C GLY A 419 3.87 -49.86 -9.84
N LYS A 420 3.07 -49.46 -8.84
CA LYS A 420 2.76 -50.34 -7.73
C LYS A 420 1.94 -51.52 -8.27
N GLU A 421 2.25 -52.74 -7.84
CA GLU A 421 1.33 -53.87 -7.99
C GLU A 421 -0.06 -53.42 -7.54
N ARG A 422 -1.05 -53.51 -8.43
CA ARG A 422 -2.43 -53.12 -8.13
C ARG A 422 -3.04 -53.98 -7.05
#